data_AF-A0A0J0UQS9-F1
#
_entry.id   AF-A0A0J0UQS9-F1
#
_cell.length_a   1.000
_cell.length_b   1.000
_cell.length_c   1.000
_cell.angle_alpha   90.00
_cell.angle_beta   90.00
_cell.angle_gamma   90.00
#
_symmetry.space_group_name_H-M   'P 1'
#
loop_
_entity.id
_entity.type
_entity.pdbx_description
1 polymer ?
#
loop_
_entity_poly.entity_id
_entity_poly.type
_entity_poly.pdbx_seq_one_letter_code
_entity_poly.pdbx_strand_id
1 'polypeptide(L)' 'MEQARTAENQHEAMYTNLYSHDDCTVQPGIEWEERWSCMCNDKCPACGKEIEPYESIDDDAAEDAGMPA' A
#
# COMPACT_ATOMS: atom_id res chain seq x y z
N MET A 1 -6.12 -38.53 -16.18
CA MET A 1 -5.39 -37.68 -15.23
C MET A 1 -6.06 -36.33 -15.27
N GLU A 2 -7.14 -36.21 -14.50
CA GLU A 2 -7.99 -35.03 -14.45
C GLU A 2 -7.25 -33.92 -13.70
N GLN A 3 -7.04 -32.80 -14.38
CA GLN A 3 -6.48 -31.61 -13.76
C GLN A 3 -7.59 -30.97 -12.90
N ALA A 4 -7.61 -31.31 -11.61
CA ALA A 4 -8.40 -30.60 -10.62
C ALA A 4 -7.81 -29.20 -10.46
N ARG A 5 -8.43 -28.21 -11.10
CA ARG A 5 -8.19 -26.80 -10.80
C ARG A 5 -8.89 -26.50 -9.48
N THR A 6 -8.15 -26.52 -8.38
CA THR A 6 -8.67 -25.98 -7.12
C THR A 6 -8.83 -24.48 -7.30
N ALA A 7 -10.09 -24.03 -7.30
CA ALA A 7 -10.46 -22.64 -7.18
C ALA A 7 -10.22 -22.23 -5.72
N GLU A 8 -9.01 -21.77 -5.41
CA GLU A 8 -8.69 -21.21 -4.10
C GLU A 8 -8.44 -19.71 -4.28
N ASN A 9 -9.28 -18.95 -3.60
CA ASN A 9 -9.44 -17.50 -3.61
C ASN A 9 -8.09 -16.75 -3.50
N GLN A 10 -7.63 -16.14 -4.59
CA GLN A 10 -6.41 -15.34 -4.65
C GLN A 10 -6.73 -13.86 -4.39
N HIS A 11 -7.16 -13.50 -3.17
CA HIS A 11 -7.12 -12.09 -2.79
C HIS A 11 -5.65 -11.70 -2.59
N GLU A 12 -5.07 -11.03 -3.57
CA GLU A 12 -3.77 -10.38 -3.42
C GLU A 12 -3.96 -9.24 -2.42
N ALA A 13 -3.40 -9.39 -1.22
CA ALA A 13 -3.50 -8.38 -0.17
C ALA A 13 -3.16 -7.00 -0.73
N MET A 14 -4.07 -6.04 -0.54
CA MET A 14 -3.92 -4.67 -1.01
C MET A 14 -3.57 -3.75 0.16
N TYR A 15 -2.62 -2.85 -0.11
CA TYR A 15 -2.20 -1.86 0.86
C TYR A 15 -2.33 -0.46 0.28
N THR A 16 -2.94 0.44 1.04
CA THR A 16 -2.80 1.87 0.82
C THR A 16 -1.56 2.35 1.56
N ASN A 17 -0.50 2.63 0.82
CA ASN A 17 0.78 3.11 1.35
C ASN A 17 0.81 4.64 1.39
N LEU A 18 1.17 5.23 2.52
CA LEU A 18 1.25 6.68 2.72
C LEU A 18 2.71 7.09 2.87
N TYR A 19 3.12 8.11 2.11
CA TYR A 19 4.51 8.58 2.01
C TYR A 19 4.59 10.07 2.33
N SER A 20 5.71 10.48 2.96
CA SER A 20 6.03 11.87 3.24
C SER A 20 7.50 12.14 2.97
N HIS A 21 7.80 13.31 2.41
CA HIS A 21 9.17 13.77 2.17
C HIS A 21 9.35 15.21 2.68
N ASP A 22 9.53 15.34 3.99
CA ASP A 22 9.69 16.63 4.69
C ASP A 22 10.88 17.45 4.17
N ASP A 23 12.04 16.81 3.92
CA ASP A 23 13.29 17.43 3.49
C ASP A 23 13.45 17.55 1.97
N CYS A 24 12.34 17.42 1.22
CA CYS A 24 12.39 17.48 -0.23
C CYS A 24 12.95 18.82 -0.74
N THR A 25 13.98 18.75 -1.58
CA THR A 25 14.65 19.93 -2.14
C THR A 25 13.82 20.69 -3.17
N VAL A 26 12.78 20.05 -3.74
CA VAL A 26 11.92 20.62 -4.78
C VAL A 26 10.59 21.10 -4.20
N GLN A 27 9.96 20.29 -3.35
CA GLN A 27 8.70 20.61 -2.68
C GLN A 27 8.73 20.07 -1.24
N PRO A 28 9.22 20.87 -0.26
CA PRO A 28 9.28 20.45 1.14
C PRO A 28 7.91 20.09 1.70
N GLY A 29 7.83 19.01 2.49
CA GLY A 29 6.59 18.54 3.12
C GLY A 29 5.57 17.97 2.13
N ILE A 30 6.03 17.42 1.01
CA ILE A 30 5.13 16.73 0.07
C ILE A 30 4.72 15.37 0.64
N GLU A 31 3.42 15.09 0.57
CA GLU A 31 2.79 13.83 0.98
C GLU A 31 2.02 13.23 -0.20
N TRP A 32 2.00 11.91 -0.32
CA TRP A 32 1.23 11.19 -1.32
C TRP A 32 0.91 9.77 -0.86
N GLU A 33 -0.02 9.13 -1.55
CA GLU A 33 -0.43 7.75 -1.28
C GLU A 33 -0.52 6.94 -2.57
N GLU A 34 -0.24 5.65 -2.48
CA GLU A 34 -0.28 4.70 -3.60
C GLU A 34 -0.81 3.34 -3.13
N ARG A 35 -1.59 2.67 -3.99
CA ARG A 35 -2.26 1.41 -3.64
C ARG A 35 -1.64 0.22 -4.34
N TRP A 36 -0.84 -0.57 -3.62
CA TRP A 36 -0.08 -1.69 -4.20
C TRP A 36 -0.31 -2.99 -3.42
N SER A 37 0.05 -4.13 -4.02
CA SER A 37 -0.01 -5.45 -3.36
C SER A 37 1.15 -5.70 -2.39
N CYS A 38 1.90 -4.65 -2.07
CA CYS A 38 3.04 -4.69 -1.16
C CYS A 38 3.25 -3.35 -0.47
N MET A 39 3.91 -3.38 0.68
CA MET A 39 4.36 -2.22 1.43
C MET A 39 5.73 -1.73 0.93
N CYS A 40 5.82 -1.44 -0.37
CA CYS A 40 7.08 -1.13 -1.05
C CYS A 40 7.38 0.38 -1.06
N ASN A 41 8.66 0.72 -1.26
CA ASN A 41 9.09 2.11 -1.43
C ASN A 41 8.55 2.70 -2.74
N ASP A 42 8.37 4.02 -2.76
CA ASP A 42 8.02 4.78 -3.96
C ASP A 42 8.94 5.99 -4.15
N LYS A 43 8.91 6.59 -5.34
CA LYS A 43 9.72 7.76 -5.66
C LYS A 43 8.92 9.04 -5.41
N CYS A 44 9.50 9.94 -4.62
CA CYS A 44 8.95 11.27 -4.42
C CYS A 44 8.64 11.95 -5.76
N PRO A 45 7.39 12.36 -6.04
CA PRO A 45 7.00 12.86 -7.36
C PRO A 45 7.63 14.22 -7.69
N ALA A 46 8.15 14.93 -6.68
CA ALA A 46 8.83 16.20 -6.85
C ALA A 46 10.32 16.07 -7.22
N CYS A 47 11.07 15.17 -6.57
CA CYS A 47 12.54 15.09 -6.72
C CYS A 47 13.07 13.70 -7.13
N GLY A 48 12.23 12.66 -7.12
CA GLY A 48 12.57 11.30 -7.54
C GLY A 48 13.35 10.46 -6.52
N LYS A 49 13.62 10.97 -5.30
CA LYS A 49 14.24 10.21 -4.21
C LYS A 49 13.33 9.06 -3.79
N GLU A 50 13.90 7.89 -3.51
CA GLU A 50 13.17 6.76 -2.95
C GLU A 50 12.79 7.03 -1.50
N ILE A 51 11.52 6.83 -1.17
CA ILE A 51 10.91 7.09 0.13
C ILE A 51 10.15 5.82 0.55
N GLU A 52 10.38 5.37 1.78
CA GLU A 52 9.61 4.29 2.39
C GLU A 52 8.27 4.83 2.86
N PRO A 53 7.18 4.04 2.82
CA PRO A 53 5.92 4.47 3.39
C PRO A 53 6.06 4.65 4.90
N TYR A 54 5.52 5.75 5.43
CA TYR A 54 5.47 5.94 6.89
C TYR A 54 4.32 5.14 7.53
N GLU A 55 3.30 4.79 6.74
CA GLU A 55 2.18 3.96 7.13
C GLU A 55 1.69 3.14 5.93
N SER A 56 1.30 1.88 6.17
CA SER A 56 0.65 1.01 5.19
C SER A 56 -0.63 0.48 5.79
N ILE A 57 -1.76 0.87 5.22
CA ILE A 57 -3.08 0.42 5.66
C ILE A 57 -3.42 -0.85 4.90
N ASP A 58 -3.69 -1.93 5.62
CA ASP A 58 -4.24 -3.16 5.05
C ASP A 58 -5.71 -2.93 4.71
N ASP A 59 -6.02 -2.93 3.41
CA ASP A 59 -7.36 -2.63 2.92
C ASP A 59 -8.38 -3.73 3.28
N ASP A 60 -7.94 -4.97 3.50
CA ASP A 60 -8.79 -6.09 3.90
C ASP A 60 -9.03 -6.12 5.42
N ALA A 61 -8.11 -5.56 6.21
CA ALA A 61 -8.26 -5.49 7.67
C ALA A 61 -9.36 -4.50 8.12
N ALA A 62 -9.72 -3.52 7.30
CA ALA A 62 -10.77 -2.55 7.60
C ALA A 62 -12.18 -3.16 7.63
N GLU A 63 -12.39 -4.27 6.93
CA GLU A 63 -13.70 -4.92 6.75
C GLU A 63 -14.04 -5.90 7.89
N ASP A 64 -13.05 -6.32 8.69
CA ASP A 64 -13.20 -7.27 9.81
C ASP A 64 -13.45 -6.58 11.17
N ALA A 65 -13.61 -5.25 11.21
CA ALA A 65 -14.07 -4.53 12.41
C ALA A 65 -15.58 -4.69 12.67
N GLY A 66 -16.16 -5.81 12.27
CA GLY A 66 -17.49 -6.28 12.63
C GLY A 66 -17.58 -6.64 14.11
N MET A 67 -17.50 -5.63 14.98
CA MET A 67 -17.94 -5.73 16.38
C MET A 67 -19.43 -6.13 16.38
N PRO A 68 -19.83 -7.32 16.91
CA PRO A 68 -21.23 -7.65 17.06
C PRO A 68 -21.91 -6.73 18.09
N ALA A 69 -23.21 -6.49 17.84
CA ALA A 69 -24.12 -5.49 18.43
C ALA A 69 -24.11 -5.31 19.95
#